data_AF-A0A3P8VFX3-F1
#
_entry.id   AF-A0A3P8VFX3-F1
#
_cell.length_a   1.000
_cell.length_b   1.000
_cell.length_c   1.000
_cell.angle_alpha   90.00
_cell.angle_beta   90.00
_cell.angle_gamma   90.00
#
_symmetry.space_group_name_H-M   'P 1'
#
loop_
_entity.id
_entity.type
_entity.pdbx_description
1 polymer ?
#
loop_
_entity_poly.entity_id
_entity_poly.type
_entity_poly.pdbx_seq_one_letter_code
_entity_poly.pdbx_strand_id
1 'polypeptide(L)'
;MANAAKHDTAMLSFCKLRVLCIYLFILTQFATLPIWAKPESLREVTDANWEEILSGEWMIEFYAPWCPACQQLQPAWKEFAEWGEDMGVNIAKVDVTEQPGLSGRFIITSLPTIYHCKDGVFRKYQGARTKNDFLTYVDEQKWKTVEPVSSWFGPSSFLMNAMSALFKLSMFIRRCHNYMTEQLGIPNWGSYVIFGLITLFSGLVLGLILVFIADFVFPSRRFSSPDYYQKKPGMDHSRLIQHQEDAHEADGEEEDEDDEEEEDGDQDDMWNRRRGSPEGRPEEVLRKRVVRSREEEEDEEDT
;
A
#
# COMPACT_ATOMS: atom_id res chain seq x y z
N MET A 1 85.04 -22.71 47.95
CA MET A 1 83.95 -21.85 48.49
C MET A 1 83.16 -21.06 47.43
N ALA A 2 83.59 -20.96 46.17
CA ALA A 2 82.97 -20.05 45.18
C ALA A 2 81.58 -20.45 44.63
N ASN A 3 81.17 -21.73 44.69
CA ASN A 3 79.97 -22.19 43.97
C ASN A 3 78.63 -21.94 44.67
N ALA A 4 78.61 -21.65 45.98
CA ALA A 4 77.35 -21.47 46.73
C ALA A 4 76.64 -20.16 46.35
N ALA A 5 77.32 -19.02 46.52
CA ALA A 5 76.73 -17.68 46.31
C ALA A 5 76.19 -17.43 44.88
N LYS A 6 76.61 -18.23 43.89
CA LYS A 6 76.13 -18.16 42.51
C LYS A 6 74.75 -18.82 42.32
N HIS A 7 74.37 -19.76 43.19
CA HIS A 7 73.01 -20.32 43.21
C HIS A 7 72.01 -19.38 43.87
N ASP A 8 72.34 -18.79 45.03
CA ASP A 8 71.42 -17.92 45.78
C ASP A 8 71.05 -16.65 44.98
N THR A 9 72.03 -16.04 44.32
CA THR A 9 71.83 -14.88 43.45
C THR A 9 70.99 -15.19 42.22
N ALA A 10 71.16 -16.38 41.61
CA ALA A 10 70.28 -16.84 40.54
C ALA A 10 68.85 -17.08 41.04
N MET A 11 68.69 -17.73 42.21
CA MET A 11 67.38 -18.05 42.79
C MET A 11 66.58 -16.79 43.16
N LEU A 12 67.24 -15.77 43.73
CA LEU A 12 66.62 -14.45 43.94
C LEU A 12 66.21 -13.77 42.63
N SER A 13 67.01 -13.90 41.56
CA SER A 13 66.67 -13.35 40.24
C SER A 13 65.44 -14.02 39.63
N PHE A 14 65.38 -15.36 39.63
CA PHE A 14 64.20 -16.10 39.17
C PHE A 14 62.94 -15.81 39.99
N CYS A 15 63.08 -15.58 41.31
CA CYS A 15 61.96 -15.21 42.17
C CYS A 15 61.43 -13.81 41.82
N LYS A 16 62.31 -12.81 41.67
CA LYS A 16 61.93 -11.46 41.24
C LYS A 16 61.29 -11.44 39.85
N LEU A 17 61.83 -12.21 38.90
CA LEU A 17 61.27 -12.31 37.55
C LEU A 17 59.87 -12.92 37.56
N ARG A 18 59.63 -13.99 38.35
CA ARG A 18 58.29 -14.58 38.51
C ARG A 18 57.30 -13.61 39.14
N VAL A 19 57.69 -12.86 40.19
CA VAL A 19 56.84 -11.83 40.79
C VAL A 19 56.52 -10.72 39.80
N LEU A 20 57.49 -10.26 39.01
CA LEU A 20 57.27 -9.26 37.96
C LEU A 20 56.29 -9.78 36.89
N CYS A 21 56.45 -11.01 36.42
CA CYS A 21 55.53 -11.62 35.46
C CYS A 21 54.11 -11.77 36.01
N ILE A 22 53.95 -12.14 37.28
CA ILE A 22 52.64 -12.18 37.95
C ILE A 22 52.03 -10.77 38.04
N TYR A 23 52.82 -9.76 38.40
CA TYR A 23 52.34 -8.37 38.49
C TYR A 23 51.93 -7.81 37.12
N LEU A 24 52.70 -8.11 36.07
CA LEU A 24 52.36 -7.76 34.68
C LEU A 24 51.11 -8.51 34.20
N PHE A 25 50.93 -9.77 34.58
CA PHE A 25 49.71 -10.53 34.25
C PHE A 25 48.48 -9.96 34.97
N ILE A 26 48.60 -9.57 36.25
CA ILE A 26 47.51 -8.90 36.99
C ILE A 26 47.18 -7.54 36.35
N LEU A 27 48.19 -6.77 35.94
CA LEU A 27 48.00 -5.49 35.25
C LEU A 27 47.32 -5.66 33.87
N THR A 28 47.64 -6.71 33.10
CA THR A 28 46.93 -6.97 31.83
C THR A 28 45.50 -7.46 32.05
N GLN A 29 45.21 -8.25 33.11
CA GLN A 29 43.83 -8.59 33.49
C GLN A 29 43.01 -7.36 33.90
N PHE A 30 43.60 -6.40 34.62
CA PHE A 30 42.95 -5.14 34.97
C PHE A 30 42.77 -4.18 33.77
N ALA A 31 43.64 -4.25 32.76
CA ALA A 31 43.46 -3.51 31.51
C ALA A 31 42.33 -4.08 30.64
N THR A 32 41.94 -5.35 30.84
CA THR A 32 40.79 -6.00 30.20
C THR A 32 39.56 -6.03 31.10
N LEU A 33 39.22 -4.90 31.74
CA LEU A 33 37.83 -4.68 32.13
C LEU A 33 36.98 -4.67 30.86
N PRO A 34 35.95 -5.53 30.72
CA PRO A 34 35.02 -5.38 29.62
C PRO A 34 34.35 -4.01 29.77
N ILE A 35 34.43 -3.18 28.73
CA ILE A 35 33.61 -1.95 28.67
C ILE A 35 32.17 -2.43 28.79
N TRP A 36 31.51 -2.04 29.87
CA TRP A 36 30.11 -2.38 30.13
C TRP A 36 29.24 -1.55 29.19
N ALA A 37 29.17 -1.99 27.94
CA ALA A 37 28.14 -1.55 27.01
C ALA A 37 26.79 -1.81 27.68
N LYS A 38 26.01 -0.74 27.88
CA LYS A 38 24.61 -0.86 28.29
C LYS A 38 23.90 -1.84 27.34
N PRO A 39 22.90 -2.62 27.80
CA PRO A 39 22.03 -3.35 26.90
C PRO A 39 21.46 -2.39 25.84
N GLU A 40 21.34 -2.85 24.60
CA GLU A 40 20.84 -2.03 23.49
C GLU A 40 19.32 -1.84 23.63
N SER A 41 18.92 -0.80 24.36
CA SER A 41 17.52 -0.51 24.67
C SER A 41 16.69 -0.02 23.48
N LEU A 42 17.34 0.30 22.35
CA LEU A 42 16.72 0.60 21.07
C LEU A 42 16.51 -0.70 20.27
N ARG A 43 15.29 -1.25 20.32
CA ARG A 43 14.94 -2.48 19.61
C ARG A 43 14.79 -2.26 18.11
N GLU A 44 15.03 -3.30 17.31
CA GLU A 44 14.76 -3.29 15.88
C GLU A 44 13.54 -4.16 15.54
N VAL A 45 12.61 -3.60 14.79
CA VAL A 45 11.33 -4.24 14.43
C VAL A 45 11.29 -4.48 12.92
N THR A 46 10.97 -5.72 12.57
CA THR A 46 11.10 -6.33 11.25
C THR A 46 9.78 -7.00 10.86
N ASP A 47 9.66 -7.37 9.58
CA ASP A 47 8.53 -8.14 9.04
C ASP A 47 8.30 -9.51 9.74
N ALA A 48 9.20 -9.96 10.62
CA ALA A 48 9.12 -11.23 11.34
C ALA A 48 8.78 -11.11 12.84
N ASN A 49 9.18 -10.05 13.54
CA ASN A 49 8.97 -9.87 14.99
C ASN A 49 7.95 -8.77 15.35
N TRP A 50 7.32 -8.14 14.36
CA TRP A 50 6.37 -7.03 14.58
C TRP A 50 5.19 -7.35 15.52
N GLU A 51 4.84 -8.62 15.73
CA GLU A 51 3.74 -9.00 16.63
C GLU A 51 4.04 -8.67 18.11
N GLU A 52 5.32 -8.57 18.49
CA GLU A 52 5.74 -8.12 19.83
C GLU A 52 5.15 -6.74 20.19
N ILE A 53 5.07 -5.83 19.21
CA ILE A 53 4.62 -4.43 19.40
C ILE A 53 3.11 -4.31 19.68
N LEU A 54 2.36 -5.41 19.59
CA LEU A 54 0.96 -5.48 19.98
C LEU A 54 0.77 -5.66 21.49
N SER A 55 1.83 -5.95 22.24
CA SER A 55 1.79 -6.25 23.68
C SER A 55 2.54 -5.22 24.51
N GLY A 56 1.90 -4.65 25.54
CA GLY A 56 2.47 -3.59 26.37
C GLY A 56 2.59 -2.25 25.65
N GLU A 57 3.53 -1.41 26.07
CA GLU A 57 3.72 -0.06 25.55
C GLU A 57 5.01 0.07 24.72
N TRP A 58 4.88 0.66 23.53
CA TRP A 58 5.94 0.81 22.53
C TRP A 58 5.93 2.19 21.89
N MET A 59 7.12 2.70 21.57
CA MET A 59 7.36 3.91 20.77
C MET A 59 8.20 3.52 19.56
N ILE A 60 7.67 3.70 18.35
CA ILE A 60 8.20 3.12 17.11
C ILE A 60 8.51 4.22 16.10
N GLU A 61 9.77 4.41 15.74
CA GLU A 61 10.20 5.29 14.64
C GLU A 61 10.27 4.49 13.32
N PHE A 62 9.53 4.95 12.31
CA PHE A 62 9.71 4.54 10.93
C PHE A 62 10.65 5.52 10.24
N TYR A 63 11.81 5.03 9.81
CA TYR A 63 12.90 5.82 9.24
C TYR A 63 13.41 5.22 7.91
N ALA A 64 14.28 5.98 7.21
CA ALA A 64 15.09 5.45 6.12
C ALA A 64 16.51 6.04 6.18
N PRO A 65 17.57 5.28 5.83
CA PRO A 65 18.96 5.67 6.09
C PRO A 65 19.42 6.84 5.22
N TRP A 66 18.78 7.04 4.06
CA TRP A 66 19.02 8.15 3.13
C TRP A 66 18.24 9.44 3.48
N CYS A 67 17.35 9.43 4.48
CA CYS A 67 16.49 10.57 4.79
C CYS A 67 17.18 11.54 5.79
N PRO A 68 17.49 12.80 5.40
CA PRO A 68 18.22 13.73 6.29
C PRO A 68 17.45 14.06 7.57
N ALA A 69 16.11 14.16 7.51
CA ALA A 69 15.27 14.40 8.68
C ALA A 69 15.24 13.22 9.65
N CYS A 70 15.44 11.99 9.18
CA CYS A 70 15.64 10.82 10.04
C CYS A 70 17.02 10.87 10.71
N GLN A 71 18.07 11.15 9.93
CA GLN A 71 19.45 11.25 10.44
C GLN A 71 19.58 12.30 11.57
N GLN A 72 18.84 13.41 11.50
CA GLN A 72 18.78 14.43 12.56
C GLN A 72 18.02 13.97 13.81
N LEU A 73 17.06 13.05 13.69
CA LEU A 73 16.31 12.47 14.79
C LEU A 73 17.08 11.36 15.54
N GLN A 74 17.88 10.57 14.82
CA GLN A 74 18.59 9.40 15.38
C GLN A 74 19.33 9.65 16.71
N PRO A 75 20.03 10.79 16.96
CA PRO A 75 20.65 11.06 18.26
C PRO A 75 19.62 11.17 19.38
N ALA A 76 18.57 11.98 19.18
CA ALA A 76 17.51 12.18 20.17
C ALA A 76 16.66 10.92 20.40
N TRP A 77 16.49 10.07 19.39
CA TRP A 77 15.78 8.79 19.52
C TRP A 77 16.60 7.76 20.33
N LYS A 78 17.91 7.68 20.11
CA LYS A 78 18.82 6.85 20.93
C LYS A 78 18.90 7.34 22.37
N GLU A 79 19.04 8.65 22.57
CA GLU A 79 19.01 9.25 23.90
C GLU A 79 17.67 9.06 24.63
N PHE A 80 16.55 8.96 23.92
CA PHE A 80 15.24 8.61 24.48
C PHE A 80 15.14 7.12 24.80
N ALA A 81 15.68 6.25 23.95
CA ALA A 81 15.73 4.80 24.19
C ALA A 81 16.46 4.43 25.49
N GLU A 82 17.47 5.19 25.91
CA GLU A 82 18.18 4.95 27.18
C GLU A 82 17.29 5.06 28.44
N TRP A 83 16.11 5.70 28.34
CA TRP A 83 15.16 5.85 29.46
C TRP A 83 13.92 4.94 29.34
N GLY A 84 13.82 4.14 28.28
CA GLY A 84 12.66 3.28 28.03
C GLY A 84 12.40 2.27 29.14
N GLU A 85 13.46 1.60 29.58
CA GLU A 85 13.38 0.59 30.64
C GLU A 85 12.92 1.18 31.98
N ASP A 86 13.40 2.38 32.33
CA ASP A 86 13.01 3.11 33.55
C ASP A 86 11.52 3.53 33.55
N MET A 87 10.98 3.86 32.37
CA MET A 87 9.56 4.25 32.18
C MET A 87 8.63 3.07 31.87
N GLY A 88 9.16 1.87 31.62
CA GLY A 88 8.39 0.70 31.20
C GLY A 88 7.86 0.76 29.75
N VAL A 89 8.50 1.53 28.87
CA VAL A 89 8.16 1.64 27.43
C VAL A 89 9.29 1.09 26.55
N ASN A 90 8.95 0.28 25.55
CA ASN A 90 9.91 -0.24 24.60
C ASN A 90 10.13 0.77 23.47
N ILE A 91 11.35 1.26 23.24
CA ILE A 91 11.68 2.09 22.08
C ILE A 91 12.14 1.18 20.94
N ALA A 92 11.58 1.38 19.75
CA ALA A 92 11.87 0.63 18.55
C ALA A 92 12.16 1.53 17.33
N LYS A 93 12.88 0.98 16.37
CA LYS A 93 13.10 1.52 15.02
C LYS A 93 12.69 0.51 13.96
N VAL A 94 12.20 1.01 12.82
CA VAL A 94 11.85 0.24 11.61
C VAL A 94 12.46 0.93 10.39
N ASP A 95 13.32 0.21 9.67
CA ASP A 95 13.84 0.67 8.38
C ASP A 95 12.84 0.35 7.25
N VAL A 96 12.20 1.37 6.68
CA VAL A 96 11.21 1.14 5.61
C VAL A 96 11.81 0.73 4.27
N THR A 97 13.14 0.75 4.13
CA THR A 97 13.83 0.28 2.91
C THR A 97 14.06 -1.24 2.93
N GLU A 98 14.31 -1.81 4.11
CA GLU A 98 14.49 -3.25 4.29
C GLU A 98 13.17 -3.99 4.60
N GLN A 99 12.23 -3.31 5.28
CA GLN A 99 10.97 -3.89 5.79
C GLN A 99 9.75 -3.34 5.01
N PRO A 100 9.58 -3.63 3.71
CA PRO A 100 8.50 -3.07 2.90
C PRO A 100 7.12 -3.56 3.34
N GLY A 101 7.03 -4.73 3.98
CA GLY A 101 5.77 -5.22 4.53
C GLY A 101 5.28 -4.39 5.69
N LEU A 102 6.17 -3.91 6.56
CA LEU A 102 5.83 -2.96 7.62
C LEU A 102 5.46 -1.59 7.06
N SER A 103 6.19 -1.11 6.06
CA SER A 103 5.86 0.13 5.34
C SER A 103 4.42 0.10 4.79
N GLY A 104 4.01 -1.02 4.16
CA GLY A 104 2.64 -1.23 3.70
C GLY A 104 1.61 -1.47 4.81
N ARG A 105 1.99 -2.17 5.90
CA ARG A 105 1.11 -2.50 7.04
C ARG A 105 0.73 -1.28 7.89
N PHE A 106 1.57 -0.24 7.89
CA PHE A 106 1.36 1.02 8.60
C PHE A 106 1.07 2.22 7.67
N ILE A 107 0.99 1.97 6.35
CA ILE A 107 0.83 2.95 5.27
C ILE A 107 1.78 4.16 5.47
N ILE A 108 3.08 3.90 5.53
CA ILE A 108 4.09 4.95 5.79
C ILE A 108 4.27 5.84 4.55
N THR A 109 3.56 6.96 4.51
CA THR A 109 3.61 7.94 3.42
C THR A 109 4.67 9.03 3.60
N SER A 110 5.19 9.22 4.82
CA SER A 110 6.19 10.26 5.12
C SER A 110 7.14 9.86 6.25
N LEU A 111 8.35 10.42 6.25
CA LEU A 111 9.44 10.08 7.16
C LEU A 111 10.06 11.33 7.81
N PRO A 112 10.55 11.25 9.07
CA PRO A 112 10.28 10.17 10.03
C PRO A 112 8.82 10.23 10.52
N THR A 113 8.15 9.08 10.55
CA THR A 113 6.83 8.92 11.19
C THR A 113 7.00 8.11 12.46
N ILE A 114 6.42 8.59 13.57
CA ILE A 114 6.51 7.94 14.87
C ILE A 114 5.10 7.49 15.27
N TYR A 115 4.99 6.23 15.72
CA TYR A 115 3.77 5.69 16.32
C TYR A 115 4.02 5.31 17.77
N HIS A 116 3.10 5.72 18.64
CA HIS A 116 2.92 5.14 19.96
C HIS A 116 1.98 3.95 19.82
N CYS A 117 2.29 2.82 20.46
CA CYS A 117 1.37 1.71 20.62
C CYS A 117 1.21 1.41 22.11
N LYS A 118 -0.02 1.16 22.54
CA LYS A 118 -0.30 0.58 23.85
C LYS A 118 -1.35 -0.50 23.72
N ASP A 119 -0.99 -1.74 24.04
CA ASP A 119 -1.84 -2.93 24.01
C ASP A 119 -2.60 -3.09 22.67
N GLY A 120 -1.85 -2.92 21.57
CA GLY A 120 -2.36 -3.00 20.19
C GLY A 120 -3.08 -1.75 19.69
N VAL A 121 -3.27 -0.72 20.52
CA VAL A 121 -3.89 0.55 20.14
C VAL A 121 -2.82 1.56 19.71
N PHE A 122 -2.68 1.74 18.40
CA PHE A 122 -1.72 2.64 17.78
C PHE A 122 -2.23 4.09 17.73
N ARG A 123 -1.32 5.05 17.89
CA ARG A 123 -1.54 6.50 17.83
C ARG A 123 -0.38 7.16 17.09
N LYS A 124 -0.67 8.04 16.14
CA LYS A 124 0.38 8.79 15.43
C LYS A 124 0.89 9.92 16.31
N TYR A 125 2.19 9.95 16.60
CA TYR A 125 2.81 11.02 17.35
C TYR A 125 2.90 12.30 16.51
N GLN A 126 2.53 13.44 17.09
CA GLN A 126 2.49 14.76 16.43
C GLN A 126 3.25 15.86 17.20
N GLY A 127 3.94 15.48 18.29
CA GLY A 127 4.72 16.42 19.12
C GLY A 127 6.05 16.85 18.48
N ALA A 128 6.82 17.62 19.23
CA ALA A 128 8.17 18.00 18.84
C ALA A 128 9.08 16.78 18.86
N ARG A 129 9.87 16.56 17.81
CA ARG A 129 10.75 15.37 17.68
C ARG A 129 12.03 15.51 18.53
N THR A 130 11.87 15.68 19.84
CA THR A 130 12.97 15.91 20.80
C THR A 130 12.84 14.96 21.98
N LYS A 131 13.99 14.55 22.56
CA LYS A 131 14.09 13.69 23.74
C LYS A 131 13.10 14.10 24.84
N ASN A 132 13.11 15.37 25.22
CA ASN A 132 12.29 15.88 26.32
C ASN A 132 10.80 15.72 26.03
N ASP A 133 10.32 16.07 24.83
CA ASP A 133 8.89 15.94 24.50
C ASP A 133 8.47 14.46 24.35
N PHE A 134 9.37 13.56 23.94
CA PHE A 134 9.12 12.11 23.98
C PHE A 134 8.98 11.58 25.42
N LEU A 135 9.88 11.99 26.34
CA LEU A 135 9.78 11.67 27.77
C LEU A 135 8.46 12.17 28.36
N THR A 136 8.16 13.46 28.20
CA THR A 136 6.94 14.08 28.73
C THR A 136 5.66 13.53 28.09
N TYR A 137 5.70 13.07 26.83
CA TYR A 137 4.55 12.41 26.18
C TYR A 137 4.17 11.07 26.80
N VAL A 138 5.18 10.29 27.24
CA VAL A 138 4.97 9.01 27.94
C VAL A 138 4.59 9.26 29.41
N ASP A 139 5.37 10.07 30.13
CA ASP A 139 5.22 10.31 31.58
C ASP A 139 3.89 11.02 31.93
N GLU A 140 3.58 12.15 31.27
CA GLU A 140 2.28 12.83 31.44
C GLU A 140 1.13 12.09 30.70
N GLN A 141 1.43 10.97 30.03
CA GLN A 141 0.49 10.11 29.30
C GLN A 141 -0.35 10.88 28.26
N LYS A 142 0.28 11.83 27.56
CA LYS A 142 -0.34 12.69 26.53
C LYS A 142 -0.95 11.90 25.37
N TRP A 143 -0.50 10.66 25.16
CA TRP A 143 -1.15 9.72 24.24
C TRP A 143 -2.66 9.52 24.52
N LYS A 144 -3.16 9.78 25.73
CA LYS A 144 -4.59 9.72 26.04
C LYS A 144 -5.46 10.74 25.30
N THR A 145 -4.91 11.90 24.94
CA THR A 145 -5.63 12.93 24.17
C THR A 145 -5.41 12.80 22.65
N VAL A 146 -4.50 11.91 22.22
CA VAL A 146 -4.27 11.62 20.81
C VAL A 146 -5.22 10.52 20.35
N GLU A 147 -5.98 10.81 19.30
CA GLU A 147 -6.92 9.85 18.70
C GLU A 147 -6.19 8.58 18.22
N PRO A 148 -6.73 7.38 18.50
CA PRO A 148 -6.16 6.15 18.02
C PRO A 148 -6.42 5.97 16.51
N VAL A 149 -5.50 5.29 15.83
CA VAL A 149 -5.71 4.81 14.47
C VAL A 149 -6.93 3.87 14.47
N SER A 150 -7.94 4.19 13.65
CA SER A 150 -9.16 3.40 13.58
C SER A 150 -8.88 1.92 13.27
N SER A 151 -9.64 1.01 13.88
CA SER A 151 -9.40 -0.44 13.81
C SER A 151 -9.38 -1.02 12.39
N TRP A 152 -10.09 -0.41 11.44
CA TRP A 152 -10.07 -0.79 10.02
C TRP A 152 -8.69 -0.59 9.37
N PHE A 153 -8.01 0.50 9.73
CA PHE A 153 -6.64 0.83 9.32
C PHE A 153 -5.57 0.41 10.36
N GLY A 154 -5.97 -0.32 11.41
CA GLY A 154 -5.02 -0.90 12.37
C GLY A 154 -4.18 -2.01 11.73
N PRO A 155 -2.89 -2.16 12.07
CA PRO A 155 -1.94 -3.01 11.35
C PRO A 155 -2.32 -4.50 11.34
N SER A 156 -3.08 -4.96 12.34
CA SER A 156 -3.60 -6.34 12.44
C SER A 156 -4.83 -6.61 11.55
N SER A 157 -5.43 -5.59 10.91
CA SER A 157 -6.64 -5.76 10.10
C SER A 157 -6.41 -6.57 8.82
N PHE A 158 -7.45 -7.19 8.27
CA PHE A 158 -7.37 -7.89 6.99
C PHE A 158 -6.85 -6.97 5.86
N LEU A 159 -7.27 -5.70 5.86
CA LEU A 159 -6.85 -4.72 4.86
C LEU A 159 -5.35 -4.39 5.01
N MET A 160 -4.83 -4.23 6.23
CA MET A 160 -3.40 -3.97 6.44
C MET A 160 -2.53 -5.20 6.17
N ASN A 161 -3.05 -6.41 6.39
CA ASN A 161 -2.41 -7.64 5.90
C ASN A 161 -2.33 -7.68 4.37
N ALA A 162 -3.41 -7.32 3.66
CA ALA A 162 -3.43 -7.24 2.20
C ALA A 162 -2.48 -6.15 1.65
N MET A 163 -2.41 -4.97 2.27
CA MET A 163 -1.46 -3.92 1.90
C MET A 163 -0.01 -4.34 2.16
N SER A 164 0.28 -5.00 3.28
CA SER A 164 1.60 -5.56 3.57
C SER A 164 2.03 -6.58 2.51
N ALA A 165 1.13 -7.48 2.09
CA ALA A 165 1.37 -8.44 1.02
C ALA A 165 1.59 -7.75 -0.34
N LEU A 166 0.80 -6.73 -0.67
CA LEU A 166 0.95 -5.94 -1.91
C LEU A 166 2.31 -5.21 -1.98
N PHE A 167 2.77 -4.64 -0.86
CA PHE A 167 4.09 -3.99 -0.80
C PHE A 167 5.24 -5.01 -0.92
N LYS A 168 5.13 -6.18 -0.27
CA LYS A 168 6.09 -7.29 -0.44
C LYS A 168 6.13 -7.77 -1.90
N LEU A 169 4.97 -7.92 -2.55
CA LEU A 169 4.85 -8.32 -3.96
C LEU A 169 5.46 -7.26 -4.90
N SER A 170 5.18 -5.97 -4.67
CA SER A 170 5.76 -4.86 -5.45
C SER A 170 7.30 -4.86 -5.38
N MET A 171 7.87 -4.99 -4.18
CA MET A 171 9.33 -5.10 -4.02
C MET A 171 9.90 -6.40 -4.60
N PHE A 172 9.17 -7.52 -4.54
CA PHE A 172 9.57 -8.76 -5.19
C PHE A 172 9.65 -8.61 -6.72
N ILE A 173 8.61 -8.05 -7.35
CA ILE A 173 8.58 -7.76 -8.79
C ILE A 173 9.75 -6.85 -9.18
N ARG A 174 10.03 -5.80 -8.40
CA ARG A 174 11.19 -4.92 -8.62
C ARG A 174 12.52 -5.68 -8.50
N ARG A 175 12.69 -6.52 -7.49
CA ARG A 175 13.89 -7.37 -7.33
C ARG A 175 14.06 -8.32 -8.53
N CYS A 176 12.99 -8.91 -9.05
CA CYS A 176 13.02 -9.74 -10.26
C CYS A 176 13.34 -8.94 -11.53
N HIS A 177 12.84 -7.70 -11.65
CA HIS A 177 13.16 -6.81 -12.77
C HIS A 177 14.65 -6.48 -12.79
N ASN A 178 15.18 -5.95 -11.68
CA ASN A 178 16.60 -5.64 -11.51
C ASN A 178 17.48 -6.90 -11.73
N TYR A 179 17.08 -8.07 -11.24
CA TYR A 179 17.81 -9.31 -11.50
C TYR A 179 17.86 -9.67 -13.00
N MET A 180 16.75 -9.54 -13.73
CA MET A 180 16.73 -9.79 -15.17
C MET A 180 17.57 -8.78 -15.97
N THR A 181 17.56 -7.49 -15.60
CA THR A 181 18.28 -6.45 -16.34
C THR A 181 19.77 -6.40 -15.98
N GLU A 182 20.14 -6.58 -14.70
CA GLU A 182 21.52 -6.46 -14.21
C GLU A 182 22.30 -7.79 -14.31
N GLN A 183 21.70 -8.93 -13.94
CA GLN A 183 22.42 -10.22 -13.85
C GLN A 183 22.28 -11.07 -15.13
N LEU A 184 21.11 -11.03 -15.78
CA LEU A 184 20.88 -11.74 -17.04
C LEU A 184 21.10 -10.85 -18.29
N GLY A 185 21.39 -9.56 -18.10
CA GLY A 185 21.65 -8.60 -19.19
C GLY A 185 20.46 -8.36 -20.13
N ILE A 186 19.24 -8.72 -19.72
CA ILE A 186 18.04 -8.59 -20.56
C ILE A 186 17.70 -7.10 -20.67
N PRO A 187 17.56 -6.53 -21.89
CA PRO A 187 17.20 -5.13 -22.05
C PRO A 187 15.83 -4.85 -21.43
N ASN A 188 15.64 -3.65 -20.89
CA ASN A 188 14.44 -3.29 -20.08
C ASN A 188 13.12 -3.73 -20.73
N TRP A 189 12.95 -3.51 -22.04
CA TRP A 189 11.76 -3.93 -22.79
C TRP A 189 11.49 -5.44 -22.73
N GLY A 190 12.53 -6.28 -22.78
CA GLY A 190 12.42 -7.73 -22.69
C GLY A 190 11.92 -8.19 -21.33
N SER A 191 12.37 -7.54 -20.25
CA SER A 191 11.86 -7.80 -18.90
C SER A 191 10.36 -7.46 -18.79
N TYR A 192 9.90 -6.37 -19.41
CA TYR A 192 8.48 -5.98 -19.41
C TYR A 192 7.63 -6.95 -20.22
N VAL A 193 8.13 -7.47 -21.36
CA VAL A 193 7.45 -8.54 -22.12
C VAL A 193 7.31 -9.80 -21.26
N ILE A 194 8.36 -10.21 -20.54
CA ILE A 194 8.32 -11.38 -19.64
C ILE A 194 7.26 -11.17 -18.53
N PHE A 195 7.25 -10.02 -17.85
CA PHE A 195 6.22 -9.72 -16.85
C PHE A 195 4.80 -9.66 -17.43
N GLY A 196 4.64 -9.10 -18.64
CA GLY A 196 3.36 -9.08 -19.34
C GLY A 196 2.82 -10.48 -19.63
N LEU A 197 3.66 -11.38 -20.14
CA LEU A 197 3.30 -12.78 -20.41
C LEU A 197 2.97 -13.54 -19.13
N ILE A 198 3.75 -13.36 -18.06
CA ILE A 198 3.48 -13.97 -16.74
C ILE A 198 2.14 -13.45 -16.17
N THR A 199 1.85 -12.16 -16.30
CA THR A 199 0.60 -11.54 -15.82
C THR A 199 -0.61 -12.04 -16.62
N LEU A 200 -0.49 -12.14 -17.95
CA LEU A 200 -1.53 -12.69 -18.81
C LEU A 200 -1.80 -14.17 -18.49
N PHE A 201 -0.76 -14.99 -18.37
CA PHE A 201 -0.90 -16.42 -18.08
C PHE A 201 -1.49 -16.67 -16.68
N SER A 202 -0.98 -15.98 -15.66
CA SER A 202 -1.51 -16.10 -14.29
C SER A 202 -2.95 -15.59 -14.18
N GLY A 203 -3.30 -14.49 -14.87
CA GLY A 203 -4.68 -14.02 -14.97
C GLY A 203 -5.62 -15.03 -15.63
N LEU A 204 -5.19 -15.67 -16.71
CA LEU A 204 -5.95 -16.74 -17.39
C LEU A 204 -6.15 -17.95 -16.47
N VAL A 205 -5.10 -18.41 -15.79
CA VAL A 205 -5.17 -19.55 -14.85
C VAL A 205 -6.08 -19.24 -13.66
N LEU A 206 -5.98 -18.04 -13.07
CA LEU A 206 -6.87 -17.58 -11.99
C LEU A 206 -8.32 -17.47 -12.47
N GLY A 207 -8.56 -16.99 -13.69
CA GLY A 207 -9.89 -16.95 -14.30
C GLY A 207 -10.52 -18.33 -14.46
N LEU A 208 -9.77 -19.31 -14.98
CA LEU A 208 -10.24 -20.70 -15.09
C LEU A 208 -10.53 -21.32 -13.72
N ILE A 209 -9.65 -21.10 -12.73
CA ILE A 209 -9.86 -21.57 -11.35
C ILE A 209 -11.13 -20.95 -10.74
N LEU A 210 -11.39 -19.66 -10.99
CA LEU A 210 -12.60 -18.97 -10.52
C LEU A 210 -13.87 -19.57 -11.16
N VAL A 211 -13.85 -19.88 -12.46
CA VAL A 211 -14.97 -20.58 -13.14
C VAL A 211 -15.21 -21.96 -12.53
N PHE A 212 -14.17 -22.77 -12.33
CA PHE A 212 -14.32 -24.07 -11.66
C PHE A 212 -14.91 -23.93 -10.24
N ILE A 213 -14.46 -22.95 -9.45
CA ILE A 213 -15.03 -22.68 -8.12
C ILE A 213 -16.49 -22.26 -8.21
N ALA A 214 -16.86 -21.43 -9.21
CA ALA A 214 -18.24 -21.03 -9.43
C ALA A 214 -19.15 -22.23 -9.79
N ASP A 215 -18.69 -23.15 -10.65
CA ASP A 215 -19.40 -24.38 -10.99
C ASP A 215 -19.55 -25.34 -9.79
N PHE A 216 -18.57 -25.38 -8.88
CA PHE A 216 -18.67 -26.15 -7.63
C PHE A 216 -19.59 -25.52 -6.57
N VAL A 217 -19.61 -24.18 -6.45
CA VAL A 217 -20.42 -23.45 -5.45
C VAL A 217 -21.87 -23.26 -5.91
N PHE A 218 -22.08 -23.06 -7.22
CA PHE A 218 -23.39 -22.95 -7.85
C PHE A 218 -23.60 -24.10 -8.84
N PRO A 219 -23.67 -25.37 -8.37
CA PRO A 219 -23.87 -26.51 -9.25
C PRO A 219 -25.17 -26.32 -10.02
N SER A 220 -25.06 -26.18 -11.34
CA SER A 220 -26.18 -25.77 -12.18
C SER A 220 -27.35 -26.76 -12.04
N ARG A 221 -28.39 -26.33 -11.32
CA ARG A 221 -29.64 -27.08 -11.19
C ARG A 221 -30.34 -27.09 -12.53
N ARG A 222 -29.94 -28.02 -13.41
CA ARG A 222 -30.66 -28.33 -14.64
C ARG A 222 -32.10 -28.61 -14.27
N PHE A 223 -32.99 -27.71 -14.67
CA PHE A 223 -34.42 -27.92 -14.60
C PHE A 223 -34.77 -28.96 -15.68
N SER A 224 -34.57 -30.23 -15.35
CA SER A 224 -35.07 -31.35 -16.15
C SER A 224 -36.59 -31.33 -16.08
N SER A 225 -37.21 -30.63 -17.03
CA SER A 225 -38.62 -30.80 -17.34
C SER A 225 -38.75 -31.74 -18.53
N PRO A 226 -39.20 -32.98 -18.33
CA PRO A 226 -39.90 -33.73 -19.35
C PRO A 226 -41.21 -33.00 -19.76
N ASP A 227 -41.96 -33.64 -20.66
CA ASP A 227 -43.41 -33.43 -20.83
C ASP A 227 -43.88 -32.06 -21.35
N TYR A 228 -43.21 -31.49 -22.36
CA TYR A 228 -43.82 -30.47 -23.24
C TYR A 228 -44.28 -31.02 -24.60
N TYR A 229 -43.90 -32.24 -24.98
CA TYR A 229 -44.23 -32.83 -26.28
C TYR A 229 -45.53 -33.66 -26.29
N GLN A 230 -46.64 -33.06 -25.82
CA GLN A 230 -47.97 -33.61 -26.08
C GLN A 230 -49.06 -32.54 -26.27
N LYS A 231 -49.89 -32.78 -27.31
CA LYS A 231 -51.25 -32.25 -27.53
C LYS A 231 -51.43 -30.84 -28.17
N LYS A 232 -51.37 -30.78 -29.50
CA LYS A 232 -52.53 -30.36 -30.33
C LYS A 232 -52.42 -30.78 -31.82
N PRO A 233 -53.53 -31.18 -32.49
CA PRO A 233 -53.58 -31.47 -33.93
C PRO A 233 -54.32 -30.38 -34.75
N GLY A 234 -54.23 -30.47 -36.10
CA GLY A 234 -54.86 -29.56 -37.09
C GLY A 234 -53.89 -28.48 -37.57
N MET A 235 -53.43 -28.39 -38.82
CA MET A 235 -54.12 -28.39 -40.14
C MET A 235 -55.23 -27.33 -40.27
N ASP A 236 -54.88 -26.13 -40.75
CA ASP A 236 -55.68 -25.43 -41.78
C ASP A 236 -54.96 -24.24 -42.47
N HIS A 237 -53.91 -23.64 -41.88
CA HIS A 237 -53.45 -22.32 -42.34
C HIS A 237 -52.71 -22.28 -43.71
N SER A 238 -52.17 -23.40 -44.19
CA SER A 238 -51.26 -23.44 -45.36
C SER A 238 -51.94 -23.36 -46.74
N ARG A 239 -53.27 -23.21 -46.82
CA ARG A 239 -54.01 -23.15 -48.10
C ARG A 239 -54.42 -21.75 -48.57
N LEU A 240 -54.16 -20.71 -47.78
CA LEU A 240 -54.68 -19.36 -48.08
C LEU A 240 -53.68 -18.43 -48.79
N ILE A 241 -52.37 -18.75 -48.77
CA ILE A 241 -51.31 -17.89 -49.33
C ILE A 241 -51.07 -18.22 -50.81
N GLN A 242 -51.03 -19.52 -51.15
CA GLN A 242 -50.69 -20.06 -52.48
C GLN A 242 -51.82 -19.91 -53.52
N HIS A 243 -52.56 -18.80 -53.48
CA HIS A 243 -53.64 -18.50 -54.43
C HIS A 243 -53.63 -17.03 -54.90
N GLN A 244 -52.64 -16.25 -54.49
CA GLN A 244 -52.51 -14.81 -54.78
C GLN A 244 -51.18 -14.43 -55.45
N GLU A 245 -50.22 -15.35 -55.53
CA GLU A 245 -48.89 -15.11 -56.15
C GLU A 245 -48.94 -15.29 -57.68
N ASP A 246 -49.78 -16.19 -58.20
CA ASP A 246 -49.90 -16.53 -59.64
C ASP A 246 -50.62 -15.46 -60.52
N ALA A 247 -50.61 -14.18 -60.13
CA ALA A 247 -51.58 -13.19 -60.62
C ALA A 247 -51.00 -11.93 -61.33
N HIS A 248 -49.69 -11.67 -61.25
CA HIS A 248 -49.05 -10.45 -61.82
C HIS A 248 -47.63 -10.71 -62.36
N GLU A 249 -47.52 -11.57 -63.38
CA GLU A 249 -46.43 -11.49 -64.37
C GLU A 249 -46.96 -10.76 -65.62
N ALA A 250 -46.48 -9.54 -65.91
CA ALA A 250 -46.58 -8.84 -67.19
C ALA A 250 -45.69 -7.58 -67.21
N ASP A 251 -44.96 -7.36 -68.31
CA ASP A 251 -44.31 -6.12 -68.83
C ASP A 251 -43.47 -5.23 -67.87
N GLY A 252 -42.26 -4.76 -68.20
CA GLY A 252 -41.39 -4.93 -69.38
C GLY A 252 -40.15 -3.99 -69.32
N GLU A 253 -39.14 -4.29 -70.15
CA GLU A 253 -38.11 -3.45 -70.86
C GLU A 253 -37.93 -1.93 -70.49
N GLU A 254 -36.75 -1.27 -70.53
CA GLU A 254 -35.32 -1.61 -70.77
C GLU A 254 -34.38 -0.39 -70.41
N GLU A 255 -33.04 -0.59 -70.44
CA GLU A 255 -31.89 0.35 -70.67
C GLU A 255 -31.65 1.69 -69.88
N ASP A 256 -30.53 1.70 -69.12
CA ASP A 256 -29.28 2.53 -69.24
C ASP A 256 -29.13 4.08 -69.00
N GLU A 257 -27.84 4.44 -68.80
CA GLU A 257 -27.10 5.74 -68.80
C GLU A 257 -27.23 6.80 -67.65
N ASP A 258 -26.23 6.76 -66.75
CA ASP A 258 -25.22 7.79 -66.40
C ASP A 258 -25.51 9.21 -65.82
N ASP A 259 -24.68 9.51 -64.79
CA ASP A 259 -23.91 10.75 -64.50
C ASP A 259 -24.42 11.99 -63.71
N GLU A 260 -23.39 12.63 -63.12
CA GLU A 260 -23.23 13.99 -62.53
C GLU A 260 -23.76 14.35 -61.12
N GLU A 261 -23.14 15.39 -60.55
CA GLU A 261 -23.02 15.71 -59.11
C GLU A 261 -23.72 17.05 -58.70
N GLU A 262 -23.45 17.47 -57.45
CA GLU A 262 -23.62 18.82 -56.84
C GLU A 262 -24.88 19.13 -56.00
N GLU A 263 -24.85 20.32 -55.36
CA GLU A 263 -25.29 20.56 -53.98
C GLU A 263 -26.61 21.35 -53.81
N ASP A 264 -27.02 21.47 -52.54
CA ASP A 264 -27.94 22.47 -51.94
C ASP A 264 -29.45 22.46 -52.25
N GLY A 265 -30.25 22.57 -51.17
CA GLY A 265 -31.69 22.84 -51.26
C GLY A 265 -32.49 22.51 -49.98
N ASP A 266 -32.67 23.48 -49.08
CA ASP A 266 -33.59 23.38 -47.94
C ASP A 266 -35.05 23.16 -48.38
N GLN A 267 -35.79 22.27 -47.70
CA GLN A 267 -37.16 22.57 -47.25
C GLN A 267 -37.68 21.61 -46.17
N ASP A 268 -38.49 22.15 -45.26
CA ASP A 268 -39.27 21.40 -44.27
C ASP A 268 -40.33 20.50 -44.94
N ASP A 269 -40.82 19.45 -44.23
CA ASP A 269 -42.23 19.49 -43.85
C ASP A 269 -42.64 18.61 -42.64
N MET A 270 -43.77 18.97 -42.05
CA MET A 270 -44.31 18.44 -40.79
C MET A 270 -44.78 16.98 -40.80
N TRP A 271 -44.59 16.27 -39.68
CA TRP A 271 -45.75 15.97 -38.82
C TRP A 271 -45.43 15.72 -37.33
N ASN A 272 -45.94 16.61 -36.46
CA ASN A 272 -45.91 16.46 -35.00
C ASN A 272 -47.28 16.86 -34.41
N ARG A 273 -47.95 15.93 -33.71
CA ARG A 273 -49.10 16.12 -32.79
C ARG A 273 -49.58 14.74 -32.32
N ARG A 274 -50.17 14.52 -31.13
CA ARG A 274 -50.79 15.35 -30.07
C ARG A 274 -50.41 14.73 -28.71
N ARG A 275 -50.09 15.38 -27.58
CA ARG A 275 -50.23 16.76 -27.03
C ARG A 275 -48.88 17.13 -26.32
N GLY A 276 -48.63 18.21 -25.55
CA GLY A 276 -49.44 19.28 -24.94
C GLY A 276 -50.10 18.87 -23.59
N SER A 277 -50.58 19.76 -22.71
CA SER A 277 -50.42 21.22 -22.45
C SER A 277 -51.37 21.62 -21.30
N PRO A 278 -51.34 22.83 -20.70
CA PRO A 278 -50.30 23.88 -20.57
C PRO A 278 -49.89 23.99 -19.06
N GLU A 279 -49.49 25.08 -18.37
CA GLU A 279 -48.91 26.44 -18.59
C GLU A 279 -48.25 26.84 -17.23
N GLY A 280 -47.30 27.78 -17.08
CA GLY A 280 -46.48 28.53 -18.03
C GLY A 280 -46.17 29.98 -17.57
N ARG A 281 -45.44 30.72 -18.42
CA ARG A 281 -44.94 32.12 -18.26
C ARG A 281 -43.82 32.39 -17.21
N PRO A 282 -43.02 33.48 -17.39
CA PRO A 282 -41.60 33.46 -17.05
C PRO A 282 -41.08 34.60 -16.14
N GLU A 283 -39.86 34.44 -15.61
CA GLU A 283 -39.06 35.54 -15.05
C GLU A 283 -37.79 35.81 -15.89
N GLU A 284 -37.85 36.84 -16.74
CA GLU A 284 -36.66 37.41 -17.40
C GLU A 284 -35.99 38.52 -16.55
N VAL A 285 -36.35 38.61 -15.26
CA VAL A 285 -36.06 39.77 -14.40
C VAL A 285 -34.82 39.57 -13.51
N LEU A 286 -34.53 38.35 -13.08
CA LEU A 286 -33.43 38.08 -12.12
C LEU A 286 -32.02 38.37 -12.67
N ARG A 287 -31.80 38.25 -13.99
CA ARG A 287 -30.46 38.38 -14.59
C ARG A 287 -29.85 39.78 -14.47
N LYS A 288 -30.65 40.81 -14.13
CA LYS A 288 -30.18 42.20 -13.96
C LYS A 288 -29.91 42.60 -12.51
N ARG A 289 -30.18 41.73 -11.52
CA ARG A 289 -29.94 42.03 -10.10
C ARG A 289 -28.61 41.49 -9.57
N VAL A 290 -28.19 40.32 -10.02
CA VAL A 290 -26.99 39.62 -9.52
C VAL A 290 -25.68 40.33 -9.89
N VAL A 291 -25.64 41.07 -11.01
CA VAL A 291 -24.41 41.76 -11.45
C VAL A 291 -24.10 42.99 -10.58
N ARG A 292 -25.11 43.72 -10.09
CA ARG A 292 -24.88 44.91 -9.24
C ARG A 292 -24.35 44.56 -7.85
N SER A 293 -24.72 43.41 -7.30
CA SER A 293 -24.30 42.96 -5.96
C SER A 293 -22.86 42.45 -5.88
N ARG A 294 -22.01 42.74 -6.87
CA ARG A 294 -20.58 42.36 -6.89
C ARG A 294 -19.63 43.55 -7.01
N GLU A 295 -20.16 44.77 -7.17
CA GLU A 295 -19.38 46.02 -7.32
C GLU A 295 -19.53 46.93 -6.08
N GLU A 296 -20.11 46.42 -4.98
CA GLU A 296 -20.39 47.17 -3.73
C GLU A 296 -19.78 46.47 -2.48
N GLU A 297 -18.92 45.46 -2.63
CA GLU A 297 -18.26 44.72 -1.52
C GLU A 297 -16.71 44.71 -1.57
N GLU A 298 -16.06 45.29 -2.60
CA GLU A 298 -14.58 45.32 -2.71
C GLU A 298 -13.94 46.65 -2.23
N ASP A 299 -14.73 47.64 -1.78
CA ASP A 299 -14.29 49.00 -1.42
C ASP A 299 -14.24 49.31 0.11
N GLU A 300 -14.53 48.35 1.01
CA GLU A 300 -14.71 48.62 2.46
C GLU A 300 -13.80 47.80 3.42
N GLU A 301 -12.67 47.23 2.95
CA GLU A 301 -11.66 46.55 3.81
C GLU A 301 -10.20 47.05 3.61
N ASP A 302 -9.99 48.34 3.34
CA ASP A 302 -8.65 48.98 3.38
C ASP A 302 -8.68 50.45 3.89
N THR A 303 -9.17 50.65 5.13
CA THR A 303 -9.09 51.93 5.89
C THR A 303 -8.86 51.72 7.39
#